data_AF-A0A936GZR1-F1
#
_entry.id   AF-A0A936GZR1-F1
#
_cell.length_a   1.000
_cell.length_b   1.000
_cell.length_c   1.000
_cell.angle_alpha   90.00
_cell.angle_beta   90.00
_cell.angle_gamma   90.00
#
_symmetry.space_group_name_H-M   'P 1'
#
loop_
_entity.id
_entity.type
_entity.pdbx_description
1 polymer ?
#
loop_
_entity_poly.entity_id
_entity_poly.type
_entity_poly.pdbx_seq_one_letter_code
_entity_poly.pdbx_strand_id
1 'polypeptide(L)'
;MAFSTGMLPLAGQEVFFFRDSNNPGYYDSGLAFKTAPSAIEQTNGDKIPTSATAFQGNNSLRIKWTSRSGGDWSALVIAPGFPFQNITTSDTLSFWAYAPNGLQKIHWPYIFMEGAPGSTKSKKYPLSDYTGDLPAQGWAQVKIPLSVFSRMRLKPGSSFLRPKPSFSGRGLRTEKNTPCSSMK
;
A
#
# COMPACT_ATOMS: atom_id res chain seq x y z
N MET A 1 37.09 -1.18 39.15
CA MET A 1 36.77 -0.94 37.72
C MET A 1 35.32 -1.37 37.50
N ALA A 2 34.41 -0.43 37.20
CA ALA A 2 33.02 -0.74 36.93
C ALA A 2 32.83 -0.83 35.42
N PHE A 3 32.44 -2.00 34.91
CA PHE A 3 32.03 -2.15 33.51
C PHE A 3 30.59 -1.66 33.40
N SER A 4 30.40 -0.51 32.76
CA SER A 4 29.09 -0.04 32.32
C SER A 4 28.67 -0.90 31.13
N THR A 5 27.67 -1.77 31.34
CA THR A 5 27.01 -2.49 30.25
C THR A 5 26.16 -1.50 29.48
N GLY A 6 26.71 -0.95 28.40
CA GLY A 6 25.96 -0.16 27.44
C GLY A 6 24.87 -1.04 26.81
N MET A 7 23.62 -0.76 27.14
CA MET A 7 22.46 -1.31 26.43
C MET A 7 22.49 -0.74 25.01
N LEU A 8 22.92 -1.55 24.04
CA LEU A 8 22.71 -1.22 22.64
C LEU A 8 21.19 -1.19 22.39
N PRO A 9 20.64 -0.13 21.77
CA PRO A 9 19.24 -0.15 21.36
C PRO A 9 19.04 -1.34 20.41
N LEU A 10 18.04 -2.18 20.67
CA LEU A 10 17.60 -3.17 19.69
C LEU A 10 17.19 -2.39 18.44
N ALA A 11 18.02 -2.41 17.39
CA ALA A 11 17.60 -1.96 16.08
C ALA A 11 16.48 -2.91 15.64
N GLY A 12 15.23 -2.42 15.63
CA GLY A 12 14.11 -3.16 15.07
C GLY A 12 14.40 -3.51 13.61
N GLN A 13 13.98 -4.70 13.17
CA GLN A 13 14.14 -5.11 11.79
C GLN A 13 13.27 -4.24 10.88
N GLU A 14 13.90 -3.40 10.06
CA GLU A 14 13.22 -2.59 9.04
C GLU A 14 13.35 -3.24 7.67
N VAL A 15 12.20 -3.44 7.02
CA VAL A 15 12.12 -4.03 5.68
C VAL A 15 11.52 -2.99 4.74
N PHE A 16 12.25 -2.67 3.67
CA PHE A 16 11.82 -1.67 2.70
C PHE A 16 11.29 -2.30 1.43
N PHE A 17 10.07 -1.90 1.05
CA PHE A 17 9.49 -2.20 -0.26
C PHE A 17 9.77 -1.08 -1.27
N PHE A 18 9.98 0.15 -0.82
CA PHE A 18 10.33 1.31 -1.62
C PHE A 18 11.11 2.30 -0.76
N ARG A 19 12.15 2.93 -1.33
CA ARG A 19 12.91 4.04 -0.70
C ARG A 19 13.17 5.14 -1.72
N ASP A 20 13.60 4.73 -2.90
CA ASP A 20 13.85 5.56 -4.06
C ASP A 20 13.79 4.65 -5.30
N SER A 21 13.45 5.20 -6.46
CA SER A 21 13.64 4.52 -7.73
C SER A 21 15.04 4.80 -8.28
N ASN A 22 15.67 3.75 -8.79
CA ASN A 22 16.91 3.79 -9.56
C ASN A 22 16.69 4.15 -11.04
N ASN A 23 15.45 4.31 -11.48
CA ASN A 23 15.10 4.69 -12.85
C ASN A 23 14.36 6.04 -12.86
N PRO A 24 14.72 6.97 -13.77
CA PRO A 24 13.96 8.20 -13.94
C PRO A 24 12.55 7.88 -14.46
N GLY A 25 11.53 8.36 -13.75
CA GLY A 25 10.13 8.36 -14.20
C GLY A 25 9.28 7.14 -13.82
N TYR A 26 9.87 6.01 -13.42
CA TYR A 26 9.12 4.81 -13.02
C TYR A 26 9.85 3.95 -11.99
N TYR A 27 9.12 3.09 -11.29
CA TYR A 27 9.67 2.11 -10.37
C TYR A 27 9.65 0.70 -10.97
N ASP A 28 10.83 0.14 -11.24
CA ASP A 28 10.97 -1.13 -11.97
C ASP A 28 10.31 -2.33 -11.26
N SER A 29 10.40 -2.37 -9.94
CA SER A 29 9.77 -3.40 -9.10
C SER A 29 8.31 -3.09 -8.74
N GLY A 30 7.76 -1.99 -9.23
CA GLY A 30 6.35 -1.63 -9.10
C GLY A 30 5.55 -2.11 -10.30
N LEU A 31 4.44 -2.80 -10.06
CA LEU A 31 3.50 -3.22 -11.12
C LEU A 31 2.12 -2.62 -10.86
N ALA A 32 1.49 -2.11 -11.91
CA ALA A 32 0.15 -1.55 -11.88
C ALA A 32 -0.73 -2.33 -12.87
N PHE A 33 -1.96 -2.64 -12.47
CA PHE A 33 -2.92 -3.41 -13.24
C PHE A 33 -4.24 -2.63 -13.32
N LYS A 34 -4.94 -2.73 -14.45
CA LYS A 34 -6.22 -2.05 -14.66
C LYS A 34 -7.19 -2.88 -15.48
N THR A 35 -8.46 -2.75 -15.15
CA THR A 35 -9.59 -3.31 -15.89
C THR A 35 -10.65 -2.22 -16.02
N ALA A 36 -10.99 -1.88 -17.26
CA ALA A 36 -12.00 -0.87 -17.55
C ALA A 36 -13.37 -1.23 -16.91
N PRO A 37 -14.19 -0.24 -16.53
CA PRO A 37 -13.99 1.20 -16.72
C PRO A 37 -13.12 1.89 -15.65
N SER A 38 -12.49 1.14 -14.74
CA SER A 38 -11.50 1.70 -13.82
C SER A 38 -10.16 1.91 -14.51
N ALA A 39 -9.34 2.81 -13.96
CA ALA A 39 -8.01 3.10 -14.46
C ALA A 39 -7.03 3.38 -13.33
N ILE A 40 -5.77 3.03 -13.55
CA ILE A 40 -4.62 3.55 -12.83
C ILE A 40 -3.59 3.99 -13.88
N GLU A 41 -2.87 5.06 -13.57
CA GLU A 41 -1.76 5.51 -14.39
C GLU A 41 -0.63 4.47 -14.41
N GLN A 42 -0.11 4.21 -15.60
CA GLN A 42 1.01 3.32 -15.85
C GLN A 42 2.01 4.07 -16.74
N THR A 43 3.28 3.69 -16.63
CA THR A 43 4.33 4.12 -17.54
C THR A 43 5.25 2.94 -17.82
N ASN A 44 6.06 3.01 -18.87
CA ASN A 44 6.96 1.93 -19.28
C ASN A 44 6.27 0.54 -19.30
N GLY A 45 5.09 0.47 -19.93
CA GLY A 45 4.22 -0.71 -19.89
C GLY A 45 3.32 -0.70 -18.67
N ASP A 46 3.61 -1.55 -17.68
CA ASP A 46 2.79 -1.77 -16.49
C ASP A 46 3.39 -1.17 -15.21
N LYS A 47 4.41 -0.31 -15.32
CA LYS A 47 5.13 0.21 -14.14
C LYS A 47 4.40 1.36 -13.47
N ILE A 48 4.66 1.49 -12.17
CA ILE A 48 4.20 2.61 -11.36
C ILE A 48 5.07 3.84 -11.67
N PRO A 49 4.50 4.98 -12.10
CA PRO A 49 5.26 6.21 -12.29
C PRO A 49 5.85 6.74 -10.98
N THR A 50 6.95 7.49 -11.08
CA THR A 50 7.51 8.21 -9.93
C THR A 50 7.24 9.71 -10.00
N SER A 51 7.41 10.40 -8.87
CA SER A 51 7.31 11.86 -8.72
C SER A 51 8.55 12.38 -8.00
N ALA A 52 9.04 13.56 -8.39
CA ALA A 52 10.11 14.26 -7.66
C ALA A 52 9.62 14.83 -6.31
N THR A 53 8.31 14.92 -6.08
CA THR A 53 7.76 15.27 -4.76
C THR A 53 7.90 14.06 -3.82
N ALA A 54 8.89 14.10 -2.93
CA ALA A 54 9.20 12.99 -2.02
C ALA A 54 9.26 13.45 -0.56
N PHE A 55 8.88 12.58 0.36
CA PHE A 55 9.07 12.81 1.79
C PHE A 55 10.55 12.62 2.18
N GLN A 56 11.20 11.62 1.57
CA GLN A 56 12.60 11.29 1.75
C GLN A 56 13.15 10.74 0.43
N GLY A 57 14.44 10.94 0.16
CA GLY A 57 15.07 10.51 -1.09
C GLY A 57 14.74 11.44 -2.26
N ASN A 58 14.92 10.95 -3.48
CA ASN A 58 14.75 11.75 -4.70
C ASN A 58 13.37 11.62 -5.33
N ASN A 59 12.65 10.53 -5.04
CA ASN A 59 11.32 10.34 -5.61
C ASN A 59 10.35 9.57 -4.70
N SER A 60 9.07 9.67 -5.04
CA SER A 60 7.96 8.88 -4.48
C SER A 60 7.24 8.12 -5.58
N LEU A 61 6.47 7.10 -5.19
CA LEU A 61 5.55 6.41 -6.10
C LEU A 61 4.30 7.27 -6.34
N ARG A 62 3.95 7.49 -7.61
CA ARG A 62 2.79 8.29 -8.01
C ARG A 62 1.62 7.38 -8.36
N ILE A 63 0.65 7.30 -7.46
CA ILE A 63 -0.58 6.53 -7.64
C ILE A 63 -1.70 7.49 -8.06
N LYS A 64 -2.05 7.51 -9.35
CA LYS A 64 -3.19 8.27 -9.89
C LYS A 64 -4.21 7.29 -10.45
N TRP A 65 -5.45 7.34 -9.97
CA TRP A 65 -6.46 6.34 -10.30
C TRP A 65 -7.85 6.93 -10.53
N THR A 66 -8.73 6.10 -11.07
CA THR A 66 -10.17 6.32 -11.13
C THR A 66 -10.85 4.98 -10.91
N SER A 67 -11.68 4.89 -9.86
CA SER A 67 -12.49 3.70 -9.59
C SER A 67 -13.89 3.87 -10.15
N ARG A 68 -14.34 2.92 -10.97
CA ARG A 68 -15.70 2.86 -11.50
C ARG A 68 -16.30 1.48 -11.27
N SER A 69 -17.64 1.43 -11.15
CA SER A 69 -18.37 0.16 -11.06
C SER A 69 -18.09 -0.70 -12.30
N GLY A 70 -17.95 -2.02 -12.11
CA GLY A 70 -17.61 -2.97 -13.17
C GLY A 70 -16.12 -3.01 -13.57
N GLY A 71 -15.27 -2.16 -12.98
CA GLY A 71 -13.83 -2.12 -13.25
C GLY A 71 -13.00 -2.36 -12.00
N ASP A 72 -11.70 -2.58 -12.18
CA ASP A 72 -10.74 -2.72 -11.08
C ASP A 72 -9.39 -2.08 -11.42
N TRP A 73 -8.60 -1.82 -10.40
CA TRP A 73 -7.19 -1.49 -10.54
C TRP A 73 -6.42 -1.95 -9.31
N SER A 74 -5.14 -2.27 -9.50
CA SER A 74 -4.23 -2.49 -8.38
C SER A 74 -2.82 -1.97 -8.67
N ALA A 75 -2.07 -1.65 -7.62
CA ALA A 75 -0.65 -1.31 -7.68
C ALA A 75 0.10 -2.15 -6.65
N LEU A 76 1.05 -2.96 -7.11
CA LEU A 76 1.87 -3.89 -6.33
C LEU A 76 3.27 -3.29 -6.17
N VAL A 77 3.68 -3.02 -4.93
CA VAL A 77 5.01 -2.51 -4.60
C VAL A 77 5.87 -3.65 -4.08
N ILE A 78 6.97 -3.93 -4.78
CA ILE A 78 7.88 -5.04 -4.47
C ILE A 78 9.26 -4.46 -4.23
N ALA A 79 9.99 -4.99 -3.25
CA ALA A 79 11.37 -4.59 -3.02
C ALA A 79 12.25 -4.80 -4.27
N PRO A 80 13.27 -3.96 -4.50
CA PRO A 80 14.17 -4.07 -5.66
C PRO A 80 14.82 -5.47 -5.75
N GLY A 81 14.89 -6.01 -6.96
CA GLY A 81 15.42 -7.37 -7.20
C GLY A 81 14.43 -8.49 -6.87
N PHE A 82 13.17 -8.16 -6.55
CA PHE A 82 12.09 -9.10 -6.26
C PHE A 82 12.40 -10.15 -5.16
N PRO A 83 13.12 -9.81 -4.08
CA PRO A 83 13.43 -10.78 -3.03
C PRO A 83 12.17 -11.16 -2.24
N PHE A 84 12.25 -12.30 -1.57
CA PHE A 84 11.27 -12.63 -0.54
C PHE A 84 11.63 -11.89 0.74
N GLN A 85 10.64 -11.19 1.29
CA GLN A 85 10.80 -10.36 2.48
C GLN A 85 10.21 -11.05 3.70
N ASN A 86 11.06 -11.48 4.63
CA ASN A 86 10.59 -11.99 5.90
C ASN A 86 10.23 -10.84 6.83
N ILE A 87 8.95 -10.70 7.15
CA ILE A 87 8.41 -9.69 8.08
C ILE A 87 7.81 -10.31 9.34
N THR A 88 8.11 -11.57 9.66
CA THR A 88 7.48 -12.28 10.81
C THR A 88 7.77 -11.62 12.16
N THR A 89 8.85 -10.85 12.24
CA THR A 89 9.30 -10.10 13.41
C THR A 89 8.90 -8.61 13.34
N SER A 90 8.27 -8.17 12.26
CA SER A 90 7.81 -6.79 12.08
C SER A 90 6.38 -6.63 12.59
N ASP A 91 6.03 -5.44 13.08
CA ASP A 91 4.72 -5.13 13.66
C ASP A 91 3.84 -4.21 12.80
N THR A 92 4.45 -3.37 11.97
CA THR A 92 3.77 -2.25 11.31
C THR A 92 4.23 -2.12 9.86
N LEU A 93 3.27 -2.01 8.95
CA LEU A 93 3.50 -1.45 7.62
C LEU A 93 3.32 0.06 7.73
N SER A 94 4.32 0.84 7.35
CA SER A 94 4.20 2.30 7.33
C SER A 94 4.70 2.92 6.03
N PHE A 95 4.10 4.05 5.66
CA PHE A 95 4.53 4.87 4.53
C PHE A 95 4.00 6.30 4.69
N TRP A 96 4.63 7.23 3.99
CA TRP A 96 4.16 8.62 3.89
C TRP A 96 3.34 8.82 2.62
N ALA A 97 2.23 9.54 2.74
CA ALA A 97 1.34 9.86 1.64
C ALA A 97 1.23 11.37 1.47
N TYR A 98 1.05 11.81 0.23
CA TYR A 98 0.90 13.21 -0.17
C TYR A 98 -0.19 13.33 -1.23
N ALA A 99 -1.00 14.38 -1.14
CA ALA A 99 -1.95 14.74 -2.20
C ALA A 99 -1.85 16.24 -2.51
N PRO A 100 -1.69 16.64 -3.78
CA PRO A 100 -1.59 18.05 -4.15
C PRO A 100 -2.86 18.83 -3.79
N ASN A 101 -4.03 18.20 -3.90
CA ASN A 101 -5.35 18.80 -3.66
C ASN A 101 -6.03 18.27 -2.38
N GLY A 102 -5.31 17.48 -1.58
CA GLY A 102 -5.88 16.72 -0.47
C GLY A 102 -6.65 15.48 -0.91
N LEU A 103 -7.04 14.64 0.06
CA LEU A 103 -7.83 13.43 -0.16
C LEU A 103 -8.76 13.20 1.02
N GLN A 104 -10.07 13.21 0.78
CA GLN A 104 -11.04 12.85 1.81
C GLN A 104 -10.88 11.38 2.20
N LYS A 105 -11.10 11.08 3.48
CA LYS A 105 -10.95 9.76 4.08
C LYS A 105 -11.70 8.67 3.31
N ILE A 106 -12.88 8.99 2.80
CA ILE A 106 -13.73 8.05 2.05
C ILE A 106 -13.16 7.65 0.69
N HIS A 107 -12.17 8.38 0.17
CA HIS A 107 -11.55 8.13 -1.14
C HIS A 107 -10.22 7.38 -1.06
N TRP A 108 -9.75 7.04 0.15
CA TRP A 108 -8.57 6.19 0.30
C TRP A 108 -8.78 4.82 -0.38
N PRO A 109 -7.78 4.31 -1.11
CA PRO A 109 -7.84 2.96 -1.65
C PRO A 109 -7.74 1.90 -0.54
N TYR A 110 -8.02 0.66 -0.92
CA TYR A 110 -7.75 -0.50 -0.08
C TYR A 110 -6.27 -0.89 -0.15
N ILE A 111 -5.77 -1.50 0.92
CA ILE A 111 -4.47 -2.15 1.02
C ILE A 111 -4.64 -3.66 1.25
N PHE A 112 -3.78 -4.47 0.66
CA PHE A 112 -3.65 -5.90 0.94
C PHE A 112 -2.21 -6.38 0.73
N MET A 113 -1.93 -7.62 1.13
CA MET A 113 -0.60 -8.20 1.08
C MET A 113 -0.48 -9.43 0.18
N GLU A 114 0.65 -9.42 -0.53
CA GLU A 114 1.31 -10.34 -1.48
C GLU A 114 1.78 -11.78 -1.16
N GLY A 115 1.29 -12.53 -0.17
CA GLY A 115 1.96 -13.74 0.35
C GLY A 115 2.35 -14.87 -0.62
N ALA A 116 3.19 -15.80 -0.17
CA ALA A 116 3.60 -16.96 -0.96
C ALA A 116 4.03 -18.17 -0.12
N PRO A 117 4.23 -19.37 -0.72
CA PRO A 117 4.13 -19.71 -2.15
C PRO A 117 2.75 -19.44 -2.77
N GLY A 118 2.67 -19.17 -4.08
CA GLY A 118 1.41 -19.16 -4.83
C GLY A 118 0.57 -17.87 -4.84
N SER A 119 1.16 -16.69 -4.69
CA SER A 119 0.46 -15.38 -4.79
C SER A 119 -0.78 -15.27 -3.92
N THR A 120 -0.69 -15.79 -2.69
CA THR A 120 -1.78 -15.79 -1.71
C THR A 120 -2.04 -14.36 -1.25
N LYS A 121 -3.27 -13.88 -1.42
CA LYS A 121 -3.65 -12.52 -1.05
C LYS A 121 -4.30 -12.50 0.32
N SER A 122 -3.99 -11.50 1.14
CA SER A 122 -4.82 -11.18 2.31
C SER A 122 -6.20 -10.65 1.87
N LYS A 123 -7.11 -10.45 2.84
CA LYS A 123 -8.25 -9.56 2.62
C LYS A 123 -7.76 -8.15 2.28
N LYS A 124 -8.62 -7.40 1.59
CA LYS A 124 -8.47 -5.97 1.34
C LYS A 124 -8.99 -5.20 2.55
N TYR A 125 -8.20 -4.27 3.07
CA TYR A 125 -8.56 -3.39 4.18
C TYR A 125 -8.58 -1.95 3.67
N PRO A 126 -9.62 -1.15 3.97
CA PRO A 126 -9.63 0.23 3.51
C PRO A 126 -8.57 1.01 4.28
N LEU A 127 -7.72 1.77 3.58
CA LEU A 127 -6.67 2.55 4.25
C LEU A 127 -7.24 3.61 5.17
N SER A 128 -8.47 4.06 4.91
CA SER A 128 -9.24 4.96 5.78
C SER A 128 -9.36 4.46 7.22
N ASP A 129 -9.25 3.16 7.50
CA ASP A 129 -9.32 2.67 8.88
C ASP A 129 -8.08 3.05 9.70
N TYR A 130 -6.99 3.43 9.03
CA TYR A 130 -5.68 3.68 9.63
C TYR A 130 -5.17 5.12 9.44
N THR A 131 -5.98 6.00 8.85
CA THR A 131 -5.64 7.40 8.62
C THR A 131 -6.90 8.28 8.48
N GLY A 132 -6.72 9.59 8.61
CA GLY A 132 -7.77 10.61 8.41
C GLY A 132 -7.81 11.13 6.98
N ASP A 133 -8.35 12.34 6.82
CA ASP A 133 -8.19 13.11 5.58
C ASP A 133 -6.71 13.43 5.35
N LEU A 134 -6.28 13.39 4.09
CA LEU A 134 -4.96 13.84 3.69
C LEU A 134 -5.03 15.34 3.37
N PRO A 135 -4.25 16.20 4.05
CA PRO A 135 -4.24 17.63 3.75
C PRO A 135 -3.70 17.90 2.34
N ALA A 136 -4.19 18.97 1.73
CA ALA A 136 -3.62 19.47 0.48
C ALA A 136 -2.18 19.92 0.71
N GLN A 137 -1.28 19.51 -0.20
CA GLN A 137 0.13 19.85 -0.18
C GLN A 137 0.88 19.45 1.11
N GLY A 138 0.31 18.54 1.90
CA GLY A 138 0.90 18.04 3.14
C GLY A 138 1.19 16.54 3.09
N TRP A 139 2.18 16.12 3.87
CA TRP A 139 2.49 14.72 4.09
C TRP A 139 1.79 14.20 5.34
N ALA A 140 1.20 13.01 5.26
CA ALA A 140 0.70 12.29 6.43
C ALA A 140 1.28 10.87 6.46
N GLN A 141 1.63 10.39 7.65
CA GLN A 141 2.11 9.04 7.85
C GLN A 141 0.93 8.10 8.03
N VAL A 142 0.91 7.02 7.24
CA VAL A 142 -0.03 5.91 7.40
C VAL A 142 0.69 4.79 8.13
N LYS A 143 0.07 4.23 9.17
CA LYS A 143 0.60 3.09 9.95
C LYS A 143 -0.47 2.02 10.08
N ILE A 144 -0.18 0.81 9.59
CA ILE A 144 -1.10 -0.32 9.60
C ILE A 144 -0.46 -1.45 10.40
N PRO A 145 -1.09 -1.93 11.49
CA PRO A 145 -0.61 -3.09 12.21
C PRO A 145 -0.56 -4.31 11.29
N LEU A 146 0.58 -4.97 11.17
CA LEU A 146 0.74 -6.16 10.33
C LEU A 146 -0.14 -7.33 10.78
N SER A 147 -0.54 -7.33 12.06
CA SER A 147 -1.49 -8.30 12.63
C SER A 147 -2.83 -8.33 11.90
N VAL A 148 -3.25 -7.28 11.20
CA VAL A 148 -4.50 -7.30 10.41
C VAL A 148 -4.38 -8.22 9.19
N PHE A 149 -3.18 -8.46 8.69
CA PHE A 149 -2.92 -9.34 7.55
C PHE A 149 -2.71 -10.82 7.95
N SER A 150 -2.70 -11.13 9.25
CA SER A 150 -2.36 -12.44 9.84
C SER A 150 -3.29 -13.60 9.43
N ARG A 151 -4.51 -13.32 8.96
CA ARG A 151 -5.41 -14.35 8.42
C ARG A 151 -5.13 -14.74 6.97
N MET A 152 -3.99 -14.33 6.39
CA MET A 152 -3.43 -15.07 5.26
C MET A 152 -3.29 -16.52 5.72
N ARG A 153 -3.90 -17.46 4.99
CA ARG A 153 -3.76 -18.89 5.27
C ARG A 153 -2.30 -19.27 5.02
N LEU A 154 -1.46 -19.08 6.02
CA LEU A 154 -0.11 -19.60 6.06
C LEU A 154 -0.24 -21.12 6.11
N LYS A 155 0.41 -21.84 5.20
CA LYS A 155 0.52 -23.30 5.38
C LYS A 155 1.36 -23.52 6.66
N PRO A 156 0.96 -24.42 7.57
CA PRO A 156 1.81 -24.79 8.70
C PRO A 156 3.21 -25.17 8.18
N GLY A 157 4.26 -24.57 8.73
CA GLY A 157 5.66 -24.79 8.29
C GLY A 157 6.19 -23.83 7.21
N SER A 158 5.44 -22.79 6.82
CA SER A 158 5.96 -21.75 5.92
C SER A 158 6.27 -20.45 6.68
N SER A 159 7.53 -20.28 7.09
CA SER A 159 8.06 -19.09 7.77
C SER A 159 8.31 -17.90 6.83
N PHE A 160 7.94 -18.04 5.55
CA PHE A 160 8.18 -17.03 4.53
C PHE A 160 6.88 -16.31 4.19
N LEU A 161 6.71 -15.11 4.73
CA LEU A 161 5.75 -14.16 4.21
C LEU A 161 6.33 -13.54 2.92
N ARG A 162 5.51 -13.24 1.92
CA ARG A 162 5.90 -12.41 0.75
C ARG A 162 5.06 -11.16 0.65
N PRO A 163 4.83 -10.45 1.74
CA PRO A 163 3.75 -9.49 1.75
C PRO A 163 4.21 -8.25 0.99
N LYS A 164 3.66 -8.06 -0.21
CA LYS A 164 3.87 -6.87 -1.03
C LYS A 164 2.68 -5.96 -0.83
N PRO A 165 2.86 -4.72 -0.35
CA PRO A 165 1.74 -3.81 -0.20
C PRO A 165 1.12 -3.56 -1.57
N SER A 166 -0.17 -3.80 -1.65
CA SER A 166 -0.95 -3.66 -2.86
C SER A 166 -2.11 -2.70 -2.64
N PHE A 167 -2.13 -1.58 -3.37
CA PHE A 167 -3.25 -0.64 -3.36
C PHE A 167 -4.30 -1.10 -4.37
N SER A 168 -5.58 -0.98 -4.05
CA SER A 168 -6.65 -1.25 -5.03
C SER A 168 -7.93 -0.48 -4.72
N GLY A 169 -8.76 -0.24 -5.74
CA GLY A 169 -10.06 0.38 -5.58
C GLY A 169 -11.13 -0.38 -6.34
N ARG A 170 -11.87 -1.26 -5.65
CA ARG A 170 -13.09 -1.87 -6.21
C ARG A 170 -14.25 -0.89 -6.14
N GLY A 171 -14.94 -0.66 -7.26
CA GLY A 171 -16.20 0.06 -7.31
C GLY A 171 -17.38 -0.76 -6.79
N LEU A 172 -17.42 -1.06 -5.49
CA LEU A 172 -18.64 -1.52 -4.83
C LEU A 172 -19.29 -0.35 -4.10
N ARG A 173 -20.01 0.51 -4.84
CA ARG A 173 -21.11 1.29 -4.25
C ARG A 173 -22.37 0.45 -4.41
N THR A 174 -22.61 -0.46 -3.46
CA THR A 174 -23.98 -0.91 -3.18
C THR A 174 -24.50 0.00 -2.07
N GLU A 175 -24.94 1.21 -2.42
CA GLU A 175 -26.00 1.81 -1.62
C GLU A 175 -27.26 0.99 -1.92
N LYS A 176 -27.81 0.37 -0.88
CA LYS A 176 -29.19 -0.09 -0.90
C LYS A 176 -30.04 1.09 -1.38
N ASN A 177 -30.72 0.94 -2.51
CA ASN A 177 -31.88 1.76 -2.84
C ASN A 177 -32.92 1.53 -1.73
N THR A 178 -32.91 2.38 -0.71
CA THR A 178 -34.13 2.67 0.04
C THR A 178 -34.80 3.82 -0.72
N PRO A 179 -35.94 3.61 -1.41
CA PRO A 179 -36.70 4.72 -1.93
C PRO A 179 -37.28 5.46 -0.72
N CYS A 180 -36.70 6.62 -0.39
CA CYS A 180 -37.43 7.63 0.36
C CYS A 180 -38.45 8.23 -0.60
N SER A 181 -39.63 7.61 -0.71
CA SER A 181 -40.79 8.31 -1.26
C SER A 181 -41.41 9.09 -0.12
N SER A 182 -41.11 10.38 -0.10
CA SER A 182 -41.82 11.40 0.66
C SER A 182 -43.31 11.37 0.35
N MET A 183 -44.10 11.64 1.39
CA MET A 183 -45.43 12.23 1.30
C MET A 183 -45.48 13.31 0.22
N LYS A 184 -46.42 13.16 -0.72
CA LYS A 184 -47.38 14.17 -1.18
C LYS A 184 -48.45 13.49 -2.00
#